data_AF-A0A562N3P8-F1
#
_entry.id   AF-A0A562N3P8-F1
#
_cell.length_a   1.000
_cell.length_b   1.000
_cell.length_c   1.000
_cell.angle_alpha   90.00
_cell.angle_beta   90.00
_cell.angle_gamma   90.00
#
_symmetry.space_group_name_H-M   'P 1'
#
loop_
_entity.id
_entity.type
_entity.pdbx_description
1 polymer ?
#
loop_
_entity_poly.entity_id
_entity_poly.type
_entity_poly.pdbx_seq_one_letter_code
_entity_poly.pdbx_strand_id
1 'polypeptide(L)' 'MRFKGLDLNLLVVLDALLSERGLTAAARRINLSQPAMSAAVARLRD' A
#
# COMPACT_ATOMS: atom_id res chain seq x y z
N MET A 1 20.36 -8.49 8.12
CA MET A 1 19.18 -8.02 8.88
C MET A 1 18.02 -8.99 8.64
N ARG A 2 17.42 -9.56 9.69
CA ARG A 2 16.21 -10.41 9.56
C ARG A 2 14.98 -9.53 9.81
N PHE A 3 14.34 -9.05 8.75
CA PHE A 3 13.07 -8.34 8.84
C PHE A 3 11.93 -9.35 9.02
N LYS A 4 11.80 -9.93 10.22
CA LYS A 4 10.63 -10.75 10.54
C LYS A 4 9.43 -9.81 10.64
N GLY A 5 8.46 -9.96 9.73
CA GLY A 5 7.21 -9.19 9.71
C GLY A 5 7.15 -8.05 8.68
N LEU A 6 8.21 -7.78 7.92
CA LEU A 6 8.17 -6.79 6.84
C LEU A 6 7.60 -7.41 5.57
N ASP A 7 6.35 -7.08 5.22
CA ASP A 7 5.76 -7.40 3.92
C ASP A 7 6.22 -6.38 2.89
N LEU A 8 7.11 -6.79 1.99
CA LEU A 8 7.69 -5.93 0.96
C LEU A 8 6.64 -5.38 -0.02
N ASN A 9 5.49 -6.02 -0.16
CA ASN A 9 4.41 -5.49 -0.98
C ASN A 9 3.82 -4.21 -0.38
N LEU A 10 3.85 -4.08 0.95
CA LEU A 10 3.36 -2.87 1.62
C LEU A 10 4.26 -1.66 1.35
N LEU A 11 5.54 -1.87 1.00
CA LEU A 11 6.42 -0.77 0.58
C LEU A 11 5.99 -0.19 -0.78
N VAL A 12 5.51 -1.03 -1.70
CA VAL A 12 4.96 -0.57 -2.98
C VAL A 12 3.66 0.20 -2.77
N VAL A 13 2.83 -0.26 -1.84
CA VAL A 13 1.60 0.45 -1.44
C VAL A 13 1.94 1.81 -0.82
N LEU A 14 2.94 1.86 0.06
CA LEU A 14 3.40 3.09 0.69
C LEU A 14 3.94 4.09 -0.34
N ASP A 15 4.77 3.65 -1.28
CA ASP A 15 5.29 4.51 -2.36
C ASP A 15 4.16 5.12 -3.21
N ALA A 16 3.16 4.31 -3.58
CA ALA A 16 2.01 4.78 -4.33
C ALA A 16 1.21 5.82 -3.54
N LEU A 17 1.04 5.63 -2.22
CA LEU A 17 0.32 6.58 -1.35
C LEU A 17 1.09 7.89 -1.14
N LEU A 18 2.43 7.84 -1.08
CA LEU A 18 3.26 9.03 -0.95
C LEU A 18 3.31 9.83 -2.26
N SER A 19 3.21 9.14 -3.40
CA SER A 19 3.24 9.77 -4.72
C SER A 19 1.90 10.37 -5.15
N GLU A 20 0.79 9.77 -4.74
CA GLU A 20 -0.56 10.15 -5.20
C GLU A 20 -1.33 10.94 -4.13
N ARG A 21 -2.15 11.92 -4.54
CA ARG A 21 -2.97 12.74 -3.62
C ARG A 21 -4.25 12.05 -3.12
N GLY A 22 -4.32 10.72 -3.15
CA GLY A 22 -5.47 9.98 -2.64
C GLY A 22 -5.48 8.48 -2.92
N LEU A 23 -6.22 7.72 -2.10
CA LEU A 23 -6.24 6.25 -2.12
C LEU A 23 -6.68 5.67 -3.47
N THR A 24 -7.71 6.23 -4.11
CA THR A 24 -8.21 5.70 -5.39
C THR A 24 -7.20 5.90 -6.52
N ALA A 25 -6.45 7.00 -6.51
CA ALA A 25 -5.40 7.25 -7.49
C ALA A 25 -4.21 6.31 -7.27
N ALA A 26 -3.78 6.13 -6.02
CA ALA A 26 -2.77 5.15 -5.64
C ALA A 26 -3.16 3.72 -6.07
N ALA A 27 -4.41 3.32 -5.82
CA ALA A 27 -4.92 1.99 -6.18
C ALA A 27 -4.85 1.75 -7.69
N ARG A 28 -5.30 2.72 -8.49
CA ARG A 28 -5.21 2.65 -9.95
C ARG A 28 -3.77 2.56 -10.45
N ARG A 29 -2.84 3.33 -9.86
CA ARG A 29 -1.43 3.34 -10.26
C ARG A 29 -0.78 1.96 -10.14
N ILE A 30 -1.14 1.18 -9.12
CA ILE A 30 -0.58 -0.16 -8.88
C ILE A 30 -1.56 -1.30 -9.20
N ASN A 31 -2.60 -1.02 -10.01
CA ASN A 31 -3.61 -1.99 -10.45
C ASN A 31 -4.31 -2.76 -9.32
N LEU A 32 -4.51 -2.12 -8.17
CA LEU A 32 -5.32 -2.66 -7.08
C LEU A 32 -6.76 -2.16 -7.18
N SER A 33 -7.68 -3.02 -6.75
CA SER A 33 -9.04 -2.59 -6.44
C SER A 33 -9.02 -1.67 -5.21
N GLN A 34 -9.99 -0.76 -5.12
CA GLN A 34 -10.09 0.13 -3.96
C GLN A 34 -10.24 -0.63 -2.61
N PRO A 35 -11.01 -1.75 -2.52
CA PRO A 35 -11.06 -2.55 -1.30
C PRO A 35 -9.71 -3.17 -0.92
N ALA A 36 -8.94 -3.67 -1.90
CA ALA A 36 -7.61 -4.22 -1.65
C ALA A 36 -6.63 -3.14 -1.17
N MET A 37 -6.71 -1.92 -1.72
CA MET A 37 -5.94 -0.77 -1.25
C MET A 37 -6.29 -0.40 0.19
N SER A 38 -7.57 -0.34 0.56
CA SER A 38 -7.97 -0.08 1.96
C SER A 38 -7.44 -1.14 2.93
N ALA A 39 -7.49 -2.43 2.56
CA ALA A 39 -6.94 -3.50 3.39
C ALA A 39 -5.42 -3.38 3.55
N ALA A 40 -4.69 -3.04 2.48
CA ALA A 40 -3.25 -2.82 2.55
C ALA A 40 -2.87 -1.60 3.41
N VAL A 41 -3.67 -0.52 3.36
CA VAL A 41 -3.50 0.64 4.24
C VAL A 41 -3.73 0.28 5.71
N ALA A 42 -4.71 -0.57 6.02
CA ALA A 42 -4.91 -1.05 7.38
C ALA A 42 -3.67 -1.82 7.88
N ARG A 43 -3.15 -2.75 7.08
CA ARG A 43 -1.93 -3.52 7.39
C ARG A 43 -0.66 -2.67 7.50
N LEU A 44 -0.61 -1.50 6.85
CA LEU A 44 0.49 -0.53 6.98
C LEU A 44 0.46 0.23 8.30
N ARG A 45 -0.70 0.28 8.98
CA ARG A 45 -0.90 1.01 10.24
C ARG A 45 -0.75 0.12 11.47
N ASP A 46 -1.04 -1.17 11.32
CA ASP A 46 -0.85 -2.21 12.34
C ASP A 46 0.64 -2.54 12.54
#